data_AF-A0A7V8ZN25-F1
#
_entry.id   AF-A0A7V8ZN25-F1
#
_cell.length_a   1.000
_cell.length_b   1.000
_cell.length_c   1.000
_cell.angle_alpha   90.00
_cell.angle_beta   90.00
_cell.angle_gamma   90.00
#
_symmetry.space_group_name_H-M   'P 1'
#
loop_
_entity.id
_entity.type
_entity.pdbx_description
1 polymer ?
#
loop_
_entity_poly.entity_id
_entity_poly.type
_entity_poly.pdbx_seq_one_letter_code
_entity_poly.pdbx_strand_id
1 'polypeptide(L)'
;MEEFSNLLHGFAVALTWQNLVFMFVGILLGVLIGVLPGLGGANGVAILLPLTFSMPPTSAIIMLSCIYWGALFGGAITSILFNIPGEPWSVAT
;
A
#
# COMPACT_ATOMS: atom_id res chain seq x y z
N MET A 1 11.37 -30.19 -0.74
CA MET A 1 11.65 -29.62 0.61
C MET A 1 12.31 -28.25 0.52
N GLU A 2 13.18 -28.00 -0.47
CA GLU A 2 13.81 -26.68 -0.68
C GLU A 2 12.82 -25.53 -0.91
N GLU A 3 11.76 -25.75 -1.69
CA GLU A 3 10.73 -24.73 -1.93
C GLU A 3 10.05 -24.24 -0.64
N PHE A 4 9.81 -25.15 0.30
CA PHE A 4 9.22 -24.80 1.59
C PHE A 4 10.20 -23.97 2.43
N SER A 5 11.50 -24.26 2.35
CA SER A 5 12.55 -23.47 3.00
C SER A 5 12.65 -22.06 2.40
N ASN A 6 12.54 -21.93 1.08
CA ASN A 6 12.56 -20.63 0.40
C ASN A 6 11.36 -19.76 0.81
N LEU A 7 10.18 -20.37 0.93
CA LEU A 7 8.96 -19.69 1.37
C LEU A 7 9.09 -19.20 2.82
N LEU A 8 9.57 -20.04 3.73
CA LEU A 8 9.84 -19.66 5.12
C LEU A 8 10.89 -18.54 5.22
N HIS A 9 11.94 -18.59 4.40
CA HIS A 9 12.94 -17.53 4.35
C HIS A 9 12.33 -16.19 3.90
N GLY A 10 11.43 -16.20 2.91
CA GLY A 10 10.69 -15.00 2.49
C GLY A 10 9.89 -14.36 3.63
N PHE A 11 9.17 -15.17 4.40
CA PHE A 11 8.46 -14.68 5.60
C PHE A 11 9.40 -14.13 6.66
N ALA A 12 10.55 -14.79 6.89
CA ALA A 12 11.56 -14.30 7.82
C ALA A 12 12.09 -12.91 7.43
N VAL A 13 12.32 -12.67 6.13
CA VAL A 13 12.72 -11.35 5.61
C VAL A 13 11.60 -10.32 5.79
N ALA A 14 10.36 -10.67 5.47
CA ALA A 14 9.21 -9.77 5.61
C ALA A 14 8.96 -9.34 7.07
N LEU A 15 9.20 -10.24 8.04
CA LEU A 15 9.03 -10.01 9.48
C LEU A 15 10.23 -9.32 10.15
N THR A 16 11.25 -8.91 9.38
CA THR A 16 12.34 -8.11 9.94
C THR A 16 11.84 -6.76 10.45
N TRP A 17 12.47 -6.26 11.51
CA TRP A 17 12.10 -4.99 12.14
C TRP A 17 12.04 -3.81 11.16
N GLN A 18 13.00 -3.73 10.25
CA GLN A 18 13.06 -2.69 9.23
C GLN A 18 11.85 -2.72 8.30
N ASN A 19 11.48 -3.91 7.80
CA ASN A 19 10.33 -4.08 6.93
C ASN A 19 9.01 -3.85 7.67
N LEU A 20 8.90 -4.22 8.95
CA LEU A 20 7.73 -3.90 9.78
C LEU A 20 7.50 -2.39 9.91
N VAL A 21 8.57 -1.61 10.13
CA VAL A 21 8.47 -0.15 10.18
C VAL A 21 8.01 0.41 8.83
N PHE A 22 8.59 -0.07 7.72
CA PHE A 22 8.15 0.35 6.38
C PHE A 22 6.71 -0.07 6.06
N MET A 23 6.26 -1.24 6.51
CA MET A 23 4.86 -1.67 6.39
C MET A 23 3.93 -0.72 7.13
N PHE A 24 4.27 -0.37 8.37
CA PHE A 24 3.46 0.53 9.17
C PHE A 24 3.38 1.93 8.55
N VAL A 25 4.53 2.49 8.15
CA VAL A 25 4.58 3.80 7.49
C VAL A 25 3.84 3.77 6.14
N GLY A 26 4.03 2.71 5.36
CA GLY A 26 3.36 2.53 4.07
C GLY A 26 1.84 2.47 4.20
N ILE A 27 1.32 1.71 5.17
CA ILE A 27 -0.12 1.65 5.45
C ILE A 27 -0.64 3.02 5.90
N LEU A 28 0.07 3.70 6.79
CA LEU A 28 -0.37 4.98 7.34
C LEU A 28 -0.44 6.05 6.25
N LEU A 29 0.59 6.14 5.39
CA LEU A 29 0.59 7.01 4.22
C LEU A 29 -0.48 6.63 3.20
N GLY A 30 -0.65 5.32 2.96
CA GLY A 30 -1.69 4.80 2.07
C GLY A 30 -3.08 5.24 2.51
N VAL A 31 -3.42 5.04 3.79
CA VAL A 31 -4.72 5.45 4.34
C VAL A 31 -4.91 6.97 4.25
N LEU A 32 -3.89 7.76 4.59
CA LEU A 32 -3.98 9.23 4.49
C LEU A 32 -4.25 9.70 3.05
N ILE A 33 -3.61 9.09 2.07
CA ILE A 33 -3.84 9.42 0.65
C ILE A 33 -5.21 8.92 0.19
N GLY A 34 -5.61 7.72 0.59
CA GLY A 34 -6.92 7.15 0.21
C GLY A 34 -8.10 7.94 0.77
N VAL A 35 -7.93 8.60 1.91
CA VAL A 35 -8.95 9.50 2.47
C VAL A 35 -9.11 10.78 1.63
N LEU A 36 -8.22 11.09 0.69
CA LEU A 36 -8.42 12.23 -0.20
C LEU A 36 -9.33 11.83 -1.38
N PRO A 37 -10.52 12.45 -1.54
CA PRO A 37 -11.45 12.08 -2.62
C PRO A 37 -10.81 12.33 -3.99
N GLY A 38 -10.96 11.35 -4.89
CA GLY A 38 -10.41 11.41 -6.26
C GLY A 38 -8.93 10.98 -6.39
N LEU A 39 -8.23 10.72 -5.29
CA LEU A 39 -6.89 10.12 -5.28
C LEU A 39 -7.00 8.61 -5.02
N GLY A 40 -7.38 7.86 -6.05
CA GLY A 40 -7.48 6.40 -5.95
C GLY A 40 -6.13 5.71 -5.70
N GLY A 41 -6.16 4.42 -5.36
CA GLY A 41 -4.97 3.65 -4.95
C GLY A 41 -3.76 3.71 -5.90
N ALA A 42 -3.97 3.69 -7.22
CA ALA A 42 -2.88 3.77 -8.20
C ALA A 42 -2.17 5.14 -8.20
N ASN A 43 -2.92 6.23 -7.99
CA ASN A 43 -2.35 7.58 -7.95
C ASN A 43 -1.48 7.78 -6.69
N GLY A 44 -1.91 7.24 -5.55
CA GLY A 44 -1.13 7.28 -4.31
C GLY A 44 0.20 6.53 -4.41
N VAL A 45 0.19 5.36 -5.05
CA VAL A 45 1.42 4.61 -5.35
C VAL A 45 2.34 5.41 -6.27
N ALA A 46 1.82 6.00 -7.35
CA ALA A 46 2.62 6.78 -8.29
C ALA A 46 3.30 8.01 -7.65
N ILE A 47 2.61 8.71 -6.74
CA ILE A 47 3.14 9.87 -6.02
C ILE A 47 4.29 9.49 -5.08
N LEU A 48 4.19 8.33 -4.41
CA LEU A 48 5.18 7.88 -3.43
C LEU A 48 6.30 7.03 -4.03
N LEU A 49 6.15 6.55 -5.27
CA LEU A 49 7.13 5.74 -5.98
C LEU A 49 8.55 6.36 -6.00
N PRO A 50 8.75 7.67 -6.22
CA PRO A 50 10.09 8.28 -6.19
C PRO A 50 10.82 8.13 -4.85
N LEU A 51 10.08 8.10 -3.73
CA LEU A 51 10.67 7.92 -2.39
C LEU A 51 11.25 6.51 -2.19
N THR A 52 10.81 5.54 -2.99
CA THR A 52 11.26 4.16 -2.88
C THR A 52 12.50 3.85 -3.72
N PHE A 53 12.95 4.76 -4.59
CA PHE A 53 14.13 4.55 -5.44
C PHE A 53 15.45 4.47 -4.68
N SER A 54 15.54 5.09 -3.50
CA SER A 54 16.73 5.00 -2.65
C SER A 54 16.67 3.83 -1.66
N MET A 55 15.61 3.03 -1.67
CA MET A 55 15.40 1.93 -0.73
C MET A 55 15.86 0.57 -1.29
N PRO A 56 16.15 -0.41 -0.42
CA PRO A 56 16.32 -1.79 -0.84
C PRO A 56 15.07 -2.32 -1.56
N PRO A 57 15.21 -3.12 -2.63
CA PRO A 57 14.08 -3.57 -3.46
C PRO A 57 12.98 -4.26 -2.66
N THR A 58 13.34 -5.08 -1.67
CA THR A 58 12.38 -5.78 -0.82
C THR A 58 11.54 -4.81 0.02
N SER A 59 12.18 -3.86 0.70
CA SER A 59 11.50 -2.86 1.52
C SER A 59 10.64 -1.92 0.67
N ALA A 60 11.13 -1.54 -0.51
CA ALA A 60 10.39 -0.74 -1.48
C ALA A 60 9.08 -1.43 -1.91
N ILE A 61 9.16 -2.70 -2.32
CA ILE A 61 7.98 -3.47 -2.75
C ILE A 61 6.97 -3.62 -1.61
N ILE A 62 7.45 -3.91 -0.40
CA ILE A 62 6.61 -4.02 0.79
C ILE A 62 5.90 -2.69 1.06
N MET A 63 6.63 -1.57 1.05
CA MET A 63 6.07 -0.25 1.30
C MET A 63 5.03 0.15 0.25
N LEU A 64 5.32 -0.03 -1.05
CA LEU A 64 4.38 0.28 -2.14
C LEU A 64 3.12 -0.58 -2.07
N SER A 65 3.27 -1.87 -1.72
CA SER A 65 2.13 -2.79 -1.54
C SER A 65 1.25 -2.34 -0.38
N CYS A 66 1.85 -1.92 0.74
CA CYS A 66 1.16 -1.37 1.90
C CYS A 66 0.45 -0.05 1.59
N ILE A 67 1.07 0.83 0.81
CA ILE A 67 0.46 2.09 0.34
C ILE A 67 -0.78 1.79 -0.50
N TYR A 68 -0.67 0.87 -1.46
CA TYR A 68 -1.76 0.51 -2.34
C TYR A 68 -2.99 0.00 -1.56
N TRP A 69 -2.78 -0.97 -0.67
CA TRP A 69 -3.85 -1.52 0.15
C TRP A 69 -4.41 -0.52 1.17
N GLY A 70 -3.55 0.30 1.76
CA GLY A 70 -3.98 1.38 2.66
C GLY A 70 -4.85 2.40 1.94
N ALA A 71 -4.50 2.76 0.71
CA ALA A 71 -5.26 3.71 -0.10
C ALA A 71 -6.62 3.16 -0.51
N LEU A 72 -6.71 1.88 -0.91
CA LEU A 72 -7.98 1.22 -1.20
C LEU A 72 -8.91 1.22 0.02
N PHE A 73 -8.36 0.95 1.20
CA PHE A 73 -9.13 0.99 2.44
C PHE A 73 -9.57 2.42 2.79
N GLY A 74 -8.68 3.41 2.66
CA GLY A 74 -8.99 4.82 2.90
C GLY A 74 -10.06 5.37 1.95
N GLY A 75 -10.01 4.99 0.67
CA GLY A 75 -10.97 5.40 -0.36
C GLY A 75 -12.39 4.92 -0.09
N ALA A 76 -12.54 3.76 0.56
CA ALA A 76 -13.84 3.27 1.01
C ALA A 76 -14.47 4.20 2.06
N ILE A 77 -13.66 4.76 2.98
CA ILE A 77 -14.15 5.65 4.05
C ILE A 77 -14.76 6.92 3.45
N THR A 78 -14.07 7.56 2.50
CA THR A 78 -14.59 8.77 1.84
C THR A 78 -15.71 8.50 0.87
N SER A 79 -15.70 7.36 0.17
CA SER A 79 -16.81 6.96 -0.70
C SER A 79 -18.10 6.76 0.10
N ILE A 80 -18.03 6.21 1.31
CA ILE A 80 -19.19 6.03 2.20
C ILE A 80 -19.67 7.38 2.76
N LEU A 81 -18.76 8.24 3.23
CA LEU A 81 -19.13 9.49 3.91
C LEU A 81 -19.60 10.59 2.96
N PHE A 82 -18.96 10.70 1.79
CA PHE A 82 -19.17 11.81 0.85
C PHE A 82 -19.84 11.39 -0.45
N ASN A 83 -20.12 10.10 -0.65
CA ASN A 83 -20.71 9.56 -1.89
C ASN A 83 -19.92 9.96 -3.15
N ILE A 84 -18.62 10.20 -3.00
CA ILE A 84 -17.69 10.47 -4.09
C ILE A 84 -16.84 9.21 -4.27
N PRO A 85 -16.97 8.49 -5.38
CA PRO A 85 -16.21 7.27 -5.61
C PRO A 85 -14.71 7.61 -5.68
N GLY A 86 -13.92 6.98 -4.80
CA GLY A 86 -12.47 7.07 -4.82
C GLY A 86 -11.82 6.35 -6.01
N GLU A 87 -12.53 5.39 -6.60
CA GLU A 87 -12.04 4.52 -7.66
C GLU A 87 -13.01 4.45 -8.85
N PRO A 88 -12.52 4.30 -10.10
CA PRO A 88 -13.37 4.24 -11.29
C PRO A 88 -14.38 3.09 -11.27
N TRP A 89 -14.05 1.99 -10.57
CA TRP A 89 -14.90 0.80 -10.48
C TRP A 89 -16.06 0.94 -9.49
N SER A 90 -16.02 1.93 -8.58
CA SER A 90 -17.12 2.20 -7.64
C SER A 90 -18.13 3.21 -8.18
N VAL A 91 -17.90 3.74 -9.39
CA VAL A 91 -18.91 4.49 -10.14
C VAL A 91 -19.96 3.49 -10.63
N ALA A 92 -21.19 3.62 -10.11
CA ALA A 92 -22.33 2.86 -10.59
C ALA A 92 -22.58 3.22 -12.07
N THR A 93 -22.40 2.24 -12.97
CA THR A 93 -23.13 2.17 -14.25
C THR A 93 -24.58 1.82 -13.98
#